data_AF-K1VAL6-F1
#
_entry.id   AF-K1VAL6-F1
#
_cell.length_a   1.000
_cell.length_b   1.000
_cell.length_c   1.000
_cell.angle_alpha   90.00
_cell.angle_beta   90.00
_cell.angle_gamma   90.00
#
_symmetry.space_group_name_H-M   'P 1'
#
loop_
_entity.id
_entity.type
_entity.pdbx_description
1 polymer ?
#
loop_
_entity_poly.entity_id
_entity_poly.type
_entity_poly.pdbx_seq_one_letter_code
_entity_poly.pdbx_strand_id
1 'polypeptide(L)' 'SMEAGLFEIKERTINNPDGSVRITKTVLVTGKGQQYFVNKFLK' A
#
# COMPACT_ATOMS: atom_id res chain seq x y z
N SER A 1 -5.12 -1.65 -11.95
CA SER A 1 -4.04 -2.39 -11.26
C SER A 1 -4.14 -2.34 -9.74
N MET A 2 -5.23 -1.84 -9.14
CA MET A 2 -5.55 -1.98 -7.71
C MET A 2 -6.73 -2.95 -7.49
N GLU A 3 -7.61 -3.00 -8.47
CA GLU A 3 -8.80 -3.85 -8.58
C GLU A 3 -8.43 -5.35 -8.62
N ALA A 4 -7.18 -5.67 -8.98
CA ALA A 4 -6.66 -7.03 -8.95
C ALA A 4 -6.36 -7.54 -7.51
N GLY A 5 -6.41 -6.67 -6.50
CA GLY A 5 -6.14 -7.01 -5.10
C GLY A 5 -4.68 -7.38 -4.82
N LEU A 6 -3.74 -6.92 -5.65
CA LEU A 6 -2.30 -7.17 -5.48
C LEU A 6 -1.64 -6.17 -4.52
N PHE A 7 -2.31 -5.05 -4.27
CA PHE A 7 -1.81 -3.96 -3.44
C PHE A 7 -2.91 -3.47 -2.50
N GLU A 8 -2.51 -2.97 -1.34
CA GLU A 8 -3.36 -2.24 -0.41
C GLU A 8 -2.71 -0.89 -0.05
N ILE A 9 -3.51 0.12 0.30
CA ILE A 9 -3.00 1.39 0.80
C ILE A 9 -3.22 1.44 2.30
N LYS A 10 -2.14 1.63 3.06
CA LYS A 10 -2.20 2.00 4.46
C LYS A 10 -2.12 3.51 4.59
N GLU A 11 -3.16 4.11 5.14
CA GLU A 11 -3.23 5.55 5.40
C GLU A 11 -2.96 5.86 6.87
N ARG A 12 -2.24 6.95 7.11
CA ARG A 12 -2.03 7.51 8.45
C ARG A 12 -2.22 9.01 8.42
N THR A 13 -3.09 9.50 9.29
CA THR A 13 -3.29 10.93 9.52
C THR A 13 -2.43 11.37 10.70
N ILE A 14 -1.71 12.49 10.52
CA ILE A 14 -0.87 13.12 11.54
C ILE A 14 -1.39 14.54 11.71
N ASN A 15 -1.80 14.88 12.93
CA ASN A 15 -2.19 16.24 13.29
C ASN A 15 -0.97 16.92 13.90
N ASN A 16 -0.53 18.01 13.29
CA ASN A 16 0.65 18.75 13.74
C ASN A 16 0.24 19.82 14.79
N PRO A 17 1.17 20.23 15.67
CA PRO A 17 0.89 21.26 16.68
C PRO A 17 0.51 22.64 16.12
N ASP A 18 0.85 22.93 14.87
CA ASP A 18 0.48 24.17 14.16
C ASP A 18 -0.94 24.15 13.57
N GLY A 19 -1.70 23.08 13.82
CA GLY A 19 -3.04 22.87 13.30
C GLY A 19 -3.10 22.30 11.88
N SER A 20 -1.96 22.10 11.22
CA SER A 20 -1.92 21.43 9.91
C SER A 20 -2.17 19.93 10.05
N VAL A 21 -2.80 19.33 9.03
CA VAL A 21 -3.05 17.89 8.94
C VAL A 21 -2.24 17.31 7.79
N ARG A 22 -1.46 16.27 8.07
CA ARG A 22 -0.69 15.54 7.07
C ARG A 22 -1.21 14.12 6.96
N ILE A 23 -1.61 13.72 5.75
CA ILE A 23 -2.01 12.34 5.44
C ILE A 23 -0.86 11.66 4.71
N THR A 24 -0.40 10.52 5.24
CA THR A 24 0.64 9.70 4.61
C THR A 24 0.01 8.41 4.10
N LYS A 25 0.23 8.10 2.82
CA LYS A 25 -0.25 6.87 2.17
C LYS A 25 0.95 6.00 1.83
N THR A 26 0.91 4.73 2.24
CA THR A 26 1.93 3.74 1.91
C THR A 26 1.28 2.60 1.15
N VAL A 27 1.77 2.30 -0.04
CA VAL A 27 1.30 1.15 -0.83
C VAL A 27 2.04 -0.10 -0.36
N LEU A 28 1.29 -1.14 0.01
CA LEU A 28 1.81 -2.43 0.44
C LEU A 28 1.41 -3.50 -0.56
N VAL A 29 2.28 -4.50 -0.75
CA VAL A 29 1.96 -5.69 -1.56
C VAL A 29 1.19 -6.68 -0.69
N THR A 30 0.02 -7.13 -1.15
CA THR A 30 -0.78 -8.12 -0.42
C THR A 30 -0.16 -9.51 -0.52
N GLY A 31 -0.62 -10.46 0.32
CA GLY A 31 -0.21 -11.87 0.18
C GLY A 31 -0.49 -12.45 -1.22
N LYS A 32 -1.61 -12.04 -1.85
CA LYS A 32 -1.92 -12.36 -3.24
C LYS A 32 -0.92 -11.73 -4.22
N GLY A 33 -0.59 -10.46 -4.00
CA GLY A 33 0.43 -9.73 -4.77
C GLY A 33 1.79 -10.43 -4.74
N GLN A 34 2.23 -10.87 -3.56
CA GLN A 34 3.48 -11.60 -3.40
C GLN A 34 3.50 -12.88 -4.25
N GLN A 35 2.48 -13.73 -4.12
CA GLN A 35 2.38 -14.96 -4.92
C GLN A 35 2.34 -14.67 -6.43
N TYR A 36 1.62 -13.62 -6.85
CA TYR A 36 1.56 -13.22 -8.25
C TYR A 36 2.95 -12.88 -8.81
N PHE A 37 3.72 -12.05 -8.10
CA PHE A 37 5.04 -11.63 -8.57
C PHE A 37 6.08 -12.75 -8.51
N VAL A 38 6.04 -13.60 -7.48
CA VAL A 38 6.88 -14.81 -7.42
C VAL A 38 6.60 -15.71 -8.64
N ASN A 39 5.33 -16.01 -8.91
CA ASN A 39 4.95 -16.86 -10.05
C ASN A 39 5.29 -16.25 -11.41
N LYS A 40 5.32 -14.92 -11.51
CA LYS A 40 5.54 -14.21 -12.77
C LYS A 40 7.02 -14.06 -13.11
N PHE A 41 7.88 -13.94 -12.11
CA PHE A 41 9.27 -13.53 -12.31
C PHE A 41 10.31 -14.55 -11.82
N LEU A 42 9.94 -15.46 -10.91
CA LEU A 42 10.86 -16.44 -10.31
C LEU A 42 10.49 -17.89 -10.67
N LYS A 43 9.56 -18.08 -11.61
CA LYS A 43 9.28 -19.36 -12.26
C LYS A 43 9.92 -19.40 -13.64
#